data_AF-A3DPV8-F1
#
_entry.id   AF-A3DPV8-F1
#
_cell.length_a   1.000
_cell.length_b   1.000
_cell.length_c   1.000
_cell.angle_alpha   90.00
_cell.angle_beta   90.00
_cell.angle_gamma   90.00
#
_symmetry.space_group_name_H-M   'P 1'
#
loop_
_entity.id
_entity.type
_entity.pdbx_description
1 polymer ?
#
loop_
_entity_poly.entity_id
_entity_poly.type
_entity_poly.pdbx_seq_one_letter_code
_entity_poly.pdbx_strand_id
1 'polypeptide(L)'
;MAIIIAVTILVVSTIFLEILFSNQFMFVHENNLINNNVENSREEKRVLIYDPLSREYSNPELIDLLMKTFTQHNYTVDIYIGKNATLDPLYHLDRYDIIILRAHGGYNNNSKIPEPVGQYVFTGIYFNEAIKIYGKNKIYDLLKHHYIVKGVIPRNGVSIYELPLYVVVSPLFFKDKISSLKNDTIIIYTGCYGLDDDVLANIFLDKGAYAYLSFKGDVTWVFGDQILEIIPVRIAKGEDIVEIYKSLNETQIRDPYTGAELEIRYRK
;
A
#
# COMPACT_ATOMS: atom_id res chain seq x y z
N MET A 1 21.22 65.60 -43.65
CA MET A 1 19.96 64.85 -43.80
C MET A 1 20.21 63.36 -44.09
N ALA A 2 21.02 62.99 -45.08
CA ALA A 2 21.33 61.57 -45.40
C ALA A 2 21.96 60.77 -44.24
N ILE A 3 22.88 61.37 -43.47
CA ILE A 3 23.55 60.70 -42.33
C ILE A 3 22.55 60.33 -41.21
N ILE A 4 21.60 61.21 -40.92
CA ILE A 4 20.58 60.99 -39.87
C ILE A 4 19.66 59.83 -40.26
N ILE A 5 19.29 59.74 -41.54
CA ILE A 5 18.45 58.65 -42.06
C ILE A 5 19.19 57.31 -41.97
N ALA A 6 20.47 57.27 -42.34
CA ALA A 6 21.28 56.06 -42.26
C ALA A 6 21.44 55.54 -40.82
N VAL A 7 21.69 56.43 -39.86
CA VAL A 7 21.80 56.07 -38.43
C VAL A 7 20.46 55.55 -37.89
N THR A 8 19.35 56.17 -38.29
CA THR A 8 18.01 55.75 -37.83
C THR A 8 17.67 54.34 -38.34
N ILE A 9 17.99 54.03 -39.60
CA ILE A 9 17.77 52.69 -40.18
C ILE A 9 18.60 51.62 -39.45
N LEU A 10 19.84 51.94 -39.10
CA LEU A 10 20.73 51.01 -38.38
C LEU A 10 20.19 50.68 -36.98
N VAL A 11 19.69 51.67 -36.24
CA VAL A 11 19.15 51.46 -34.89
C VAL A 11 17.85 50.65 -34.94
N VAL A 12 16.99 50.91 -35.92
CA VAL A 12 15.73 50.16 -36.07
C VAL A 12 16.01 48.71 -36.47
N SER A 13 17.00 48.46 -37.33
CA SER A 13 17.35 47.09 -37.73
C SER A 13 17.95 46.27 -36.59
N THR A 14 18.78 46.88 -35.73
CA THR A 14 19.34 46.17 -34.56
C THR A 14 18.26 45.81 -33.54
N ILE A 15 17.33 46.74 -33.25
CA ILE A 15 16.20 46.47 -32.35
C ILE A 15 15.31 45.36 -32.92
N PHE A 16 15.05 45.40 -34.23
CA PHE A 16 14.24 44.36 -34.88
C PHE A 16 14.90 42.98 -34.84
N LEU A 17 16.22 42.92 -35.02
CA LEU A 17 17.01 41.69 -34.87
C LEU A 17 16.95 41.14 -33.43
N GLU A 18 17.09 42.00 -32.41
CA GLU A 18 16.96 41.59 -31.00
C GLU A 18 15.57 41.02 -30.67
N ILE A 19 14.51 41.60 -31.24
CA ILE A 19 13.14 41.09 -31.09
C ILE A 19 12.99 39.73 -31.78
N LEU A 20 13.56 39.54 -32.97
CA LEU A 20 13.51 38.24 -33.66
C LEU A 20 14.28 37.16 -32.90
N PHE A 21 15.47 37.47 -32.38
CA PHE A 21 16.27 36.54 -31.58
C PHE A 21 15.60 36.17 -30.26
N SER A 22 15.00 37.13 -29.55
CA SER A 22 14.27 36.87 -28.30
C SER A 22 13.02 36.01 -28.54
N ASN A 23 12.29 36.24 -29.63
CA ASN A 23 11.13 35.41 -30.00
C ASN A 23 11.52 33.97 -30.35
N GLN A 24 12.63 33.76 -31.06
CA GLN A 24 13.13 32.40 -31.34
C GLN A 24 13.58 31.69 -30.05
N PHE A 25 14.25 32.40 -29.14
CA PHE A 25 14.71 31.84 -27.87
C PHE A 25 13.54 31.42 -26.97
N MET A 26 12.51 32.26 -26.86
CA MET A 26 11.30 31.94 -26.10
C MET A 26 10.58 30.71 -26.66
N PHE A 27 10.46 30.61 -27.99
CA PHE A 27 9.81 29.46 -28.64
C PHE A 27 10.58 28.14 -28.43
N VAL A 28 11.91 28.17 -28.47
CA VAL A 28 12.73 26.98 -28.18
C VAL A 28 12.66 26.58 -26.71
N HIS A 29 12.63 27.55 -25.80
CA HIS A 29 12.49 27.29 -24.36
C HIS A 29 11.13 26.68 -24.01
N GLU A 30 10.04 27.21 -24.59
CA GLU A 30 8.68 26.71 -24.38
C GLU A 30 8.49 25.28 -24.93
N ASN A 31 9.01 24.98 -26.12
CA ASN A 31 8.97 23.62 -26.68
C ASN A 31 9.81 22.61 -25.88
N ASN A 32 10.94 23.03 -25.32
CA ASN A 32 11.74 22.17 -24.44
C ASN A 32 11.05 21.91 -23.10
N LEU A 33 10.35 22.89 -22.53
CA LEU A 33 9.54 22.71 -21.33
C LEU A 33 8.34 21.78 -21.59
N ILE A 34 7.68 21.90 -22.74
CA ILE A 34 6.56 21.03 -23.12
C ILE A 34 7.05 19.59 -23.35
N ASN A 35 8.13 19.38 -24.10
CA ASN A 35 8.66 18.04 -24.35
C ASN A 35 9.19 17.36 -23.08
N ASN A 36 9.81 18.10 -22.16
CA ASN A 36 10.26 17.55 -20.88
C ASN A 36 9.09 17.28 -19.90
N ASN A 37 7.97 17.99 -20.01
CA ASN A 37 6.77 17.73 -19.20
C ASN A 37 5.91 16.58 -19.73
N VAL A 38 5.96 16.30 -21.04
CA VAL A 38 5.20 15.20 -21.66
C VAL A 38 5.85 13.83 -21.41
N GLU A 39 7.19 13.76 -21.29
CA GLU A 39 7.87 12.51 -20.94
C GLU A 39 7.84 12.17 -19.43
N ASN A 40 7.46 13.10 -18.55
CA ASN A 40 7.65 12.97 -17.10
C ASN A 40 6.36 13.04 -16.26
N SER A 41 5.19 12.83 -16.87
CA SER A 41 3.90 12.77 -16.16
C SER A 41 3.35 11.35 -15.98
N ARG A 42 4.17 10.31 -16.14
CA ARG A 42 3.81 8.99 -15.62
C ARG A 42 3.88 9.09 -14.09
N GLU A 43 2.71 9.11 -13.46
CA GLU A 43 2.59 9.03 -12.01
C GLU A 43 3.47 7.89 -11.50
N GLU A 44 4.36 8.21 -10.55
CA GLU A 44 5.33 7.25 -10.01
C GLU A 44 4.59 6.03 -9.45
N LYS A 45 4.97 4.83 -9.90
CA LYS A 45 4.40 3.58 -9.39
C LYS A 45 5.00 3.28 -8.02
N ARG A 46 4.16 3.02 -7.02
CA ARG A 46 4.58 2.84 -5.62
C ARG A 46 4.02 1.56 -5.02
N VAL A 47 4.84 0.88 -4.24
CA VAL A 47 4.48 -0.33 -3.50
C VAL A 47 4.67 -0.11 -2.01
N LEU A 48 3.69 -0.51 -1.21
CA LEU A 48 3.82 -0.64 0.23
C LEU A 48 4.08 -2.09 0.61
N ILE A 49 5.16 -2.34 1.34
CA ILE A 49 5.40 -3.60 2.06
C ILE A 49 5.24 -3.31 3.56
N TYR A 50 4.10 -3.71 4.10
CA TYR A 50 3.75 -3.53 5.52
C TYR A 50 3.81 -4.89 6.22
N ASP A 51 4.84 -5.11 7.02
CA ASP A 51 5.17 -6.41 7.62
C ASP A 51 5.30 -6.33 9.15
N PRO A 52 4.17 -6.19 9.87
CA PRO A 52 4.17 -6.31 11.33
C PRO A 52 4.47 -7.75 11.81
N LEU A 53 4.21 -8.78 10.99
CA LEU A 53 4.43 -10.19 11.34
C LEU A 53 5.91 -10.51 11.60
N SER A 54 6.83 -9.73 11.03
CA SER A 54 8.27 -9.82 11.32
C SER A 54 8.67 -9.57 12.78
N ARG A 55 7.75 -9.13 13.66
CA ARG A 55 8.02 -9.14 15.11
C ARG A 55 8.16 -10.56 15.66
N GLU A 56 7.41 -11.52 15.13
CA GLU A 56 7.38 -12.91 15.58
C GLU A 56 8.10 -13.83 14.58
N TYR A 57 7.86 -13.61 13.29
CA TYR A 57 8.32 -14.45 12.19
C TYR A 57 9.05 -13.59 11.15
N SER A 58 10.27 -13.17 11.50
CA SER A 58 11.13 -12.38 10.60
C SER A 58 11.48 -13.16 9.33
N ASN A 59 11.35 -12.53 8.17
CA ASN A 59 11.75 -13.10 6.88
C ASN A 59 12.49 -12.05 6.02
N PRO A 60 13.75 -11.73 6.32
CA PRO A 60 14.49 -10.69 5.59
C PRO A 60 14.76 -11.07 4.13
N GLU A 61 14.82 -12.36 3.80
CA GLU A 61 15.03 -12.85 2.43
C GLU A 61 13.82 -12.54 1.54
N LEU A 62 12.61 -12.77 2.04
CA LEU A 62 11.37 -12.38 1.35
C LEU A 62 11.31 -10.87 1.12
N ILE A 63 11.63 -10.06 2.15
CA ILE A 63 11.60 -8.60 2.02
C ILE A 63 12.61 -8.13 0.98
N ASP A 64 13.82 -8.68 0.97
CA ASP A 64 14.85 -8.35 -0.02
C ASP A 64 14.43 -8.76 -1.44
N LEU A 65 13.82 -9.95 -1.60
CA LEU A 65 13.24 -10.41 -2.86
C LEU A 65 12.19 -9.42 -3.39
N LEU A 66 11.22 -9.06 -2.57
CA LEU A 66 10.14 -8.14 -2.96
C LEU A 66 10.69 -6.76 -3.33
N MET A 67 11.57 -6.20 -2.48
CA MET A 67 12.21 -4.91 -2.70
C MET A 67 12.98 -4.88 -4.03
N LYS A 68 13.86 -5.85 -4.26
CA LYS A 68 14.65 -5.96 -5.49
C LYS A 68 13.74 -6.12 -6.70
N THR A 69 12.75 -7.00 -6.61
CA THR A 69 11.84 -7.28 -7.73
C THR A 69 11.08 -6.04 -8.17
N PHE A 70 10.47 -5.32 -7.24
CA PHE A 70 9.71 -4.11 -7.57
C PHE A 70 10.62 -2.97 -8.03
N THR A 71 11.78 -2.77 -7.40
CA THR A 71 12.75 -1.73 -7.80
C THR A 71 13.27 -1.97 -9.22
N GLN A 72 13.56 -3.23 -9.58
CA GLN A 72 13.98 -3.61 -10.94
C GLN A 72 12.91 -3.33 -12.01
N HIS A 73 11.65 -3.21 -11.61
CA HIS A 73 10.52 -2.88 -12.49
C HIS A 73 10.04 -1.42 -12.32
N ASN A 74 10.93 -0.54 -11.84
CA ASN A 74 10.70 0.91 -11.71
C ASN A 74 9.57 1.30 -10.75
N TYR A 75 9.34 0.50 -9.70
CA TYR A 75 8.50 0.91 -8.58
C TYR A 75 9.34 1.54 -7.47
N THR A 76 8.80 2.56 -6.81
CA THR A 76 9.30 3.03 -5.52
C THR A 76 8.68 2.20 -4.40
N VAL A 77 9.52 1.65 -3.52
CA VAL A 77 9.09 0.70 -2.49
C VAL A 77 9.24 1.32 -1.10
N ASP A 78 8.11 1.49 -0.40
CA ASP A 78 8.10 1.88 1.00
C ASP A 78 7.95 0.62 1.88
N ILE A 79 8.82 0.46 2.88
CA ILE A 79 8.92 -0.76 3.68
C ILE A 79 8.80 -0.44 5.18
N TYR A 80 7.88 -1.12 5.87
CA TYR A 80 7.68 -0.98 7.31
C TYR A 80 7.63 -2.36 7.97
N ILE A 81 8.65 -2.67 8.79
CA ILE A 81 8.89 -4.03 9.31
C ILE A 81 8.82 -4.04 10.83
N GLY A 82 8.19 -5.07 11.39
CA GLY A 82 8.11 -5.32 12.83
C GLY A 82 7.61 -4.09 13.57
N LYS A 83 8.37 -3.59 14.55
CA LYS A 83 7.99 -2.40 15.33
C LYS A 83 7.81 -1.10 14.53
N ASN A 84 8.31 -1.05 13.30
CA ASN A 84 8.15 0.11 12.42
C ASN A 84 6.85 0.04 11.58
N ALA A 85 6.17 -1.10 11.55
CA ALA A 85 4.83 -1.25 10.98
C ALA A 85 3.80 -0.64 11.95
N THR A 86 3.79 0.69 12.05
CA THR A 86 2.93 1.47 12.95
C THR A 86 1.57 1.80 12.30
N LEU A 87 0.81 2.73 12.88
CA LEU A 87 -0.45 3.20 12.26
C LEU A 87 -0.21 4.16 11.10
N ASP A 88 0.93 4.86 11.04
CA ASP A 88 1.14 5.95 10.10
C ASP A 88 1.11 5.52 8.63
N PRO A 89 1.75 4.41 8.21
CA PRO A 89 1.66 3.94 6.82
C PRO A 89 0.23 3.63 6.42
N LEU A 90 -0.58 3.15 7.37
CA LEU A 90 -1.97 2.79 7.13
C LEU A 90 -2.87 4.00 6.90
N TYR A 91 -2.49 5.22 7.32
CA TYR A 91 -3.27 6.42 6.97
C TYR A 91 -3.01 6.91 5.53
N HIS A 92 -1.98 6.37 4.87
CA HIS A 92 -1.48 6.88 3.58
C HIS A 92 -1.50 5.81 2.49
N LEU A 93 -2.49 4.90 2.55
CA LEU A 93 -2.68 3.84 1.57
C LEU A 93 -3.03 4.37 0.18
N ASP A 94 -3.54 5.60 0.10
CA ASP A 94 -3.92 6.35 -1.11
C ASP A 94 -2.75 6.65 -2.05
N ARG A 95 -1.51 6.39 -1.63
CA ARG A 95 -0.30 6.66 -2.42
C ARG A 95 0.17 5.48 -3.26
N TYR A 96 -0.38 4.30 -3.04
CA TYR A 96 0.19 3.04 -3.51
C TYR A 96 -0.65 2.36 -4.59
N ASP A 97 0.04 1.83 -5.59
CA ASP A 97 -0.54 1.01 -6.65
C ASP A 97 -0.65 -0.45 -6.20
N ILE A 98 0.26 -0.89 -5.33
CA ILE A 98 0.26 -2.23 -4.75
C ILE A 98 0.51 -2.13 -3.24
N ILE A 99 -0.32 -2.83 -2.45
CA ILE A 99 -0.22 -2.85 -1.00
C ILE A 99 -0.12 -4.30 -0.55
N ILE A 100 1.02 -4.65 0.05
CA ILE A 100 1.31 -5.96 0.60
C ILE A 100 1.25 -5.87 2.11
N LEU A 101 0.27 -6.52 2.71
CA LEU A 101 0.05 -6.61 4.14
C LEU A 101 0.45 -8.01 4.63
N ARG A 102 1.64 -8.13 5.22
CA ARG A 102 2.12 -9.34 5.87
C ARG A 102 1.90 -9.23 7.38
N ALA A 103 0.71 -9.62 7.83
CA ALA A 103 0.28 -9.38 9.20
C ALA A 103 -0.54 -10.53 9.78
N HIS A 104 -0.58 -10.66 11.10
CA HIS A 104 -1.62 -11.47 11.74
C HIS A 104 -3.02 -10.92 11.41
N GLY A 105 -3.98 -11.83 11.33
CA GLY A 105 -5.39 -11.52 11.17
C GLY A 105 -6.20 -11.94 12.38
N GLY A 106 -7.24 -11.16 12.67
CA GLY A 106 -8.29 -11.50 13.62
C GLY A 106 -9.64 -11.41 12.95
N TYR A 107 -10.63 -12.11 13.50
CA TYR A 107 -11.97 -12.11 12.94
C TYR A 107 -13.03 -11.99 14.02
N ASN A 108 -14.00 -11.10 13.79
CA ASN A 108 -15.19 -10.99 14.61
C ASN A 108 -16.43 -11.24 13.76
N ASN A 109 -17.11 -12.36 13.99
CA ASN A 109 -18.41 -12.68 13.39
C ASN A 109 -19.60 -12.43 14.33
N ASN A 110 -19.37 -11.97 15.54
CA ASN A 110 -20.41 -11.83 16.55
C ASN A 110 -20.91 -10.39 16.59
N SER A 111 -22.05 -10.14 15.94
CA SER A 111 -22.71 -8.83 15.95
C SER A 111 -23.23 -8.39 17.33
N LYS A 112 -23.15 -9.24 18.36
CA LYS A 112 -23.54 -8.90 19.73
C LYS A 112 -22.41 -8.31 20.57
N ILE A 113 -21.15 -8.39 20.13
CA ILE A 113 -20.06 -7.67 20.79
C ILE A 113 -19.93 -6.27 20.20
N PRO A 114 -19.54 -5.25 20.98
CA PRO A 114 -19.52 -3.86 20.54
C PRO A 114 -18.41 -3.57 19.50
N GLU A 115 -17.50 -4.50 19.27
CA GLU A 115 -16.48 -4.43 18.24
C GLU A 115 -17.06 -4.63 16.82
N PRO A 116 -16.55 -3.93 15.79
CA PRO A 116 -16.96 -4.12 14.41
C PRO A 116 -16.91 -5.58 13.94
N VAL A 117 -17.91 -5.98 13.15
CA VAL A 117 -17.87 -7.27 12.44
C VAL A 117 -16.90 -7.17 11.28
N GLY A 118 -16.16 -8.24 11.02
CA GLY A 118 -15.21 -8.35 9.91
C GLY A 118 -13.78 -8.62 10.35
N GLN A 119 -12.85 -8.40 9.43
CA GLN A 119 -11.43 -8.72 9.57
C GLN A 119 -10.62 -7.62 10.24
N TYR A 120 -9.69 -8.04 11.08
CA TYR A 120 -8.81 -7.18 11.85
C TYR A 120 -7.36 -7.39 11.44
N VAL A 121 -6.63 -6.29 11.22
CA VAL A 121 -5.22 -6.33 10.80
C VAL A 121 -4.34 -5.93 11.98
N PHE A 122 -3.45 -6.83 12.41
CA PHE A 122 -2.53 -6.53 13.51
C PHE A 122 -1.45 -5.56 13.04
N THR A 123 -1.13 -4.56 13.87
CA THR A 123 0.05 -3.72 13.65
C THR A 123 1.27 -4.33 14.30
N GLY A 124 2.43 -3.75 14.02
CA GLY A 124 3.68 -4.15 14.61
C GLY A 124 3.97 -3.44 15.91
N ILE A 125 3.02 -2.76 16.55
CA ILE A 125 3.24 -2.05 17.82
C ILE A 125 2.35 -2.55 18.95
N TYR A 126 2.92 -2.60 20.15
CA TYR A 126 2.16 -2.87 21.36
C TYR A 126 1.39 -1.63 21.80
N PHE A 127 0.32 -1.84 22.56
CA PHE A 127 -0.58 -0.79 23.01
C PHE A 127 0.14 0.27 23.87
N ASN A 128 1.09 -0.15 24.71
CA ASN A 128 1.92 0.77 25.51
C ASN A 128 2.94 1.53 24.65
N GLU A 129 3.48 0.93 23.59
CA GLU A 129 4.35 1.60 22.62
C GLU A 129 3.55 2.65 21.83
N ALA A 130 2.33 2.31 21.40
CA ALA A 130 1.44 3.22 20.71
C ALA A 130 1.10 4.47 21.56
N ILE A 131 0.88 4.31 22.86
CA ILE A 131 0.68 5.45 23.78
C ILE A 131 1.92 6.36 23.82
N LYS A 132 3.14 5.79 23.77
CA LYS A 132 4.38 6.58 23.76
C LYS A 132 4.57 7.32 22.43
N ILE A 133 4.24 6.68 21.30
CA ILE A 133 4.41 7.24 19.96
C ILE A 133 3.37 8.32 19.68
N TYR A 134 2.09 8.04 19.96
CA TYR A 134 0.95 8.84 19.52
C TYR A 134 0.30 9.68 20.62
N GLY A 135 0.68 9.44 21.88
CA GLY A 135 0.05 10.04 23.04
C GLY A 135 -1.22 9.30 23.47
N LYS A 136 -1.47 9.30 24.78
CA LYS A 136 -2.61 8.61 25.39
C LYS A 136 -3.95 9.05 24.80
N ASN A 137 -4.16 10.35 24.63
CA ASN A 137 -5.45 10.87 24.17
C ASN A 137 -5.82 10.34 22.78
N LYS A 138 -4.88 10.36 21.82
CA LYS A 138 -5.11 9.85 20.46
C LYS A 138 -5.44 8.36 20.47
N ILE A 139 -4.68 7.54 21.20
CA ILE A 139 -4.91 6.09 21.25
C ILE A 139 -6.25 5.74 21.90
N TYR A 140 -6.61 6.42 22.99
CA TYR A 140 -7.90 6.18 23.64
C TYR A 140 -9.08 6.69 22.80
N ASP A 141 -8.89 7.75 22.02
CA ASP A 141 -9.89 8.20 21.06
C ASP A 141 -10.14 7.17 19.94
N LEU A 142 -9.06 6.59 19.39
CA LEU A 142 -9.18 5.52 18.38
C LEU A 142 -9.86 4.25 18.94
N LEU A 143 -9.56 3.88 20.20
CA LEU A 143 -10.26 2.79 20.88
C LEU A 143 -11.73 3.08 21.10
N LYS A 144 -12.06 4.28 21.58
CA LYS A 144 -13.44 4.70 21.89
C LYS A 144 -14.33 4.63 20.66
N HIS A 145 -13.79 4.95 19.49
CA HIS A 145 -14.50 4.89 18.21
C HIS A 145 -14.31 3.56 17.46
N HIS A 146 -13.74 2.55 18.14
CA HIS A 146 -13.53 1.21 17.60
C HIS A 146 -12.69 1.14 16.31
N TYR A 147 -11.86 2.15 16.02
CA TYR A 147 -10.92 2.12 14.91
C TYR A 147 -9.75 1.16 15.20
N ILE A 148 -9.39 1.04 16.47
CA ILE A 148 -8.43 0.04 16.93
C ILE A 148 -9.03 -0.75 18.08
N VAL A 149 -8.50 -1.95 18.31
CA VAL A 149 -8.75 -2.78 19.49
C VAL A 149 -7.42 -3.28 20.06
N LYS A 150 -7.50 -3.90 21.24
CA LYS A 150 -6.36 -4.59 21.85
C LYS A 150 -6.44 -6.06 21.47
N GLY A 151 -5.44 -6.55 20.75
CA GLY A 151 -5.34 -7.96 20.38
C GLY A 151 -4.21 -8.67 21.12
N VAL A 152 -4.32 -9.99 21.21
CA VAL A 152 -3.24 -10.88 21.68
C VAL A 152 -3.01 -11.94 20.61
N ILE A 153 -1.76 -12.36 20.45
CA ILE A 153 -1.40 -13.50 19.60
C ILE A 153 -1.21 -14.69 20.55
N PRO A 154 -2.12 -15.68 20.56
CA PRO A 154 -2.04 -16.82 21.47
C PRO A 154 -0.71 -17.57 21.35
N ARG A 155 -0.16 -18.01 22.49
CA ARG A 155 1.02 -18.88 22.54
C ARG A 155 0.71 -20.10 23.40
N ASN A 156 1.08 -21.28 22.91
CA ASN A 156 0.83 -22.54 23.60
C ASN A 156 1.46 -22.52 25.00
N GLY A 157 0.66 -22.87 26.02
CA GLY A 157 1.11 -22.92 27.41
C GLY A 157 1.29 -21.57 28.11
N VAL A 158 0.91 -20.45 27.47
CA VAL A 158 0.99 -19.10 28.06
C VAL A 158 -0.40 -18.53 28.26
N SER A 159 -0.65 -17.98 29.45
CA SER A 159 -1.90 -17.28 29.77
C SER A 159 -2.05 -16.03 28.89
N ILE A 160 -3.24 -15.80 28.33
CA ILE A 160 -3.49 -14.61 27.50
C ILE A 160 -3.27 -13.29 28.25
N TYR A 161 -3.36 -13.30 29.59
CA TYR A 161 -3.13 -12.13 30.43
C TYR A 161 -1.65 -11.77 30.59
N GLU A 162 -0.75 -12.68 30.21
CA GLU A 162 0.71 -12.48 30.23
C GLU A 162 1.25 -12.05 28.86
N LEU A 163 0.41 -12.09 27.83
CA LEU A 163 0.79 -11.77 26.47
C LEU A 163 0.77 -10.27 26.21
N PRO A 164 1.68 -9.76 25.36
CA PRO A 164 1.66 -8.35 24.96
C PRO A 164 0.36 -8.04 24.21
N LEU A 165 -0.19 -6.86 24.52
CA LEU A 165 -1.37 -6.34 23.85
C LEU A 165 -0.93 -5.56 22.61
N TYR A 166 -1.27 -6.05 21.43
CA TYR A 166 -1.02 -5.37 20.15
C TYR A 166 -2.09 -4.31 19.91
N VAL A 167 -1.72 -3.26 19.19
CA VAL A 167 -2.70 -2.44 18.48
C VAL A 167 -3.16 -3.22 17.25
N VAL A 168 -4.46 -3.44 17.16
CA VAL A 168 -5.08 -4.14 16.03
C VAL A 168 -6.09 -3.21 15.39
N VAL A 169 -6.02 -3.09 14.07
CA VAL A 169 -6.83 -2.17 13.27
C VAL A 169 -8.11 -2.86 12.84
N SER A 170 -9.25 -2.20 13.05
CA SER A 170 -10.57 -2.74 12.69
C SER A 170 -10.95 -2.39 11.25
N PRO A 171 -11.99 -3.04 10.68
CA PRO A 171 -12.58 -2.62 9.41
C PRO A 171 -13.00 -1.14 9.38
N LEU A 172 -13.48 -0.59 10.52
CA LEU A 172 -13.90 0.82 10.59
C LEU A 172 -12.75 1.79 10.38
N PHE A 173 -11.53 1.44 10.79
CA PHE A 173 -10.38 2.29 10.50
C PHE A 173 -10.18 2.42 8.99
N PHE A 174 -10.16 1.31 8.27
CA PHE A 174 -10.00 1.35 6.82
C PHE A 174 -11.16 2.08 6.16
N LYS A 175 -12.39 1.85 6.63
CA LYS A 175 -13.59 2.50 6.11
C LYS A 175 -13.58 4.02 6.27
N ASP A 176 -13.23 4.52 7.46
CA ASP A 176 -13.47 5.92 7.82
C ASP A 176 -12.19 6.77 7.83
N LYS A 177 -11.00 6.18 7.96
CA LYS A 177 -9.72 6.90 7.99
C LYS A 177 -9.01 6.94 6.65
N ILE A 178 -9.41 6.10 5.70
CA ILE A 178 -8.90 6.10 4.33
C ILE A 178 -9.99 6.69 3.44
N SER A 179 -9.74 7.84 2.81
CA SER A 179 -10.73 8.46 1.94
C SER A 179 -10.94 7.65 0.67
N SER A 180 -9.84 7.34 -0.02
CA SER A 180 -9.78 6.64 -1.29
C SER A 180 -8.43 5.93 -1.42
N LEU A 181 -8.32 5.02 -2.37
CA LEU A 181 -7.08 4.47 -2.87
C LEU A 181 -6.77 5.07 -4.24
N LYS A 182 -5.58 4.82 -4.78
CA LYS A 182 -5.38 5.00 -6.22
C LYS A 182 -6.36 4.11 -6.98
N ASN A 183 -6.76 4.56 -8.16
CA ASN A 183 -7.57 3.71 -9.01
C ASN A 183 -6.76 2.47 -9.39
N ASP A 184 -7.43 1.34 -9.28
CA ASP A 184 -6.92 0.02 -9.63
C ASP A 184 -5.78 -0.48 -8.72
N THR A 185 -5.70 0.03 -7.48
CA THR A 185 -4.79 -0.51 -6.46
C THR A 185 -5.01 -2.01 -6.25
N ILE A 186 -3.92 -2.76 -6.12
CA ILE A 186 -3.93 -4.19 -5.76
C ILE A 186 -3.61 -4.35 -4.27
N ILE A 187 -4.47 -5.06 -3.54
CA ILE A 187 -4.25 -5.42 -2.13
C ILE A 187 -3.93 -6.91 -2.01
N ILE A 188 -2.81 -7.24 -1.38
CA ILE A 188 -2.42 -8.61 -1.01
C ILE A 188 -2.30 -8.67 0.50
N TYR A 189 -3.17 -9.42 1.16
CA TYR A 189 -3.17 -9.57 2.62
C TYR A 189 -2.96 -11.04 2.99
N THR A 190 -1.89 -11.35 3.73
CA THR A 190 -1.55 -12.73 4.13
C THR A 190 -1.89 -13.07 5.58
N GLY A 191 -2.83 -12.34 6.18
CA GLY A 191 -3.32 -12.68 7.53
C GLY A 191 -4.48 -13.67 7.52
N CYS A 192 -4.64 -14.37 8.64
CA CYS A 192 -5.75 -15.29 8.86
C CYS A 192 -7.11 -14.59 8.66
N TYR A 193 -8.07 -15.34 8.13
CA TYR A 193 -9.47 -14.94 7.99
C TYR A 193 -9.73 -13.72 7.09
N GLY A 194 -8.74 -13.29 6.29
CA GLY A 194 -8.85 -12.12 5.41
C GLY A 194 -10.02 -12.16 4.41
N LEU A 195 -10.55 -13.35 4.11
CA LEU A 195 -11.75 -13.57 3.29
C LEU A 195 -12.77 -14.56 3.91
N ASP A 196 -12.82 -14.64 5.25
CA ASP A 196 -13.91 -15.36 5.94
C ASP A 196 -15.27 -14.67 5.75
N ASP A 197 -15.25 -13.37 5.51
CA ASP A 197 -16.34 -12.61 4.89
C ASP A 197 -15.75 -11.56 3.93
N ASP A 198 -16.63 -10.83 3.24
CA ASP A 198 -16.22 -9.85 2.23
C ASP A 198 -16.14 -8.41 2.78
N VAL A 199 -16.27 -8.18 4.10
CA VAL A 199 -16.39 -6.82 4.67
C VAL A 199 -15.16 -5.98 4.37
N LEU A 200 -13.95 -6.48 4.73
CA LEU A 200 -12.73 -5.73 4.50
C LEU A 200 -12.38 -5.61 3.01
N ALA A 201 -12.63 -6.67 2.24
CA ALA A 201 -12.44 -6.66 0.78
C ALA A 201 -13.31 -5.58 0.12
N ASN A 202 -14.61 -5.52 0.43
CA ASN A 202 -15.54 -4.54 -0.11
C ASN A 202 -15.13 -3.11 0.29
N ILE A 203 -14.67 -2.89 1.52
CA ILE A 203 -14.15 -1.56 1.94
C ILE A 203 -13.03 -1.09 1.02
N PHE A 204 -12.09 -1.97 0.65
CA PHE A 204 -11.00 -1.60 -0.25
C PHE A 204 -11.45 -1.43 -1.70
N LEU A 205 -12.32 -2.31 -2.20
CA LEU A 205 -12.86 -2.22 -3.57
C LEU A 205 -13.67 -0.94 -3.76
N ASP A 206 -14.53 -0.59 -2.80
CA ASP A 206 -15.31 0.65 -2.81
C ASP A 206 -14.44 1.91 -2.78
N LYS A 207 -13.19 1.80 -2.30
CA LYS A 207 -12.23 2.89 -2.22
C LYS A 207 -11.35 3.04 -3.45
N GLY A 208 -11.46 2.13 -4.44
CA GLY A 208 -10.72 2.23 -5.69
C GLY A 208 -9.82 1.04 -5.98
N ALA A 209 -9.66 0.08 -5.05
CA ALA A 209 -8.89 -1.13 -5.33
C ALA A 209 -9.50 -1.90 -6.51
N TYR A 210 -8.65 -2.40 -7.41
CA TYR A 210 -9.06 -3.32 -8.46
C TYR A 210 -9.28 -4.72 -7.90
N ALA A 211 -8.38 -5.17 -7.01
CA ALA A 211 -8.41 -6.52 -6.47
C ALA A 211 -7.96 -6.56 -5.00
N TYR A 212 -8.53 -7.50 -4.27
CA TYR A 212 -8.18 -7.88 -2.90
C TYR A 212 -7.97 -9.38 -2.85
N LEU A 213 -6.74 -9.79 -2.54
CA LEU A 213 -6.31 -11.18 -2.44
C LEU A 213 -5.98 -11.51 -0.98
N SER A 214 -6.61 -12.55 -0.42
CA SER A 214 -6.32 -12.99 0.94
C SER A 214 -6.76 -14.43 1.19
N PHE A 215 -6.69 -14.88 2.45
CA PHE A 215 -7.03 -16.24 2.85
C PHE A 215 -8.36 -16.32 3.57
N LYS A 216 -9.12 -17.37 3.25
CA LYS A 216 -10.21 -17.87 4.07
C LYS A 216 -9.67 -18.94 5.03
N GLY A 217 -9.87 -18.75 6.32
CA GLY A 217 -9.37 -19.59 7.40
C GLY A 217 -8.00 -19.19 7.93
N ASP A 218 -7.45 -20.05 8.79
CA ASP A 218 -6.17 -19.87 9.45
C ASP A 218 -5.00 -20.20 8.53
N VAL A 219 -4.26 -19.22 8.05
CA VAL A 219 -3.09 -19.47 7.19
C VAL A 219 -1.81 -19.57 8.02
N THR A 220 -0.93 -20.51 7.67
CA THR A 220 0.42 -20.55 8.23
C THR A 220 1.28 -19.44 7.64
N TRP A 221 2.15 -18.82 8.46
CA TRP A 221 3.04 -17.77 7.99
C TRP A 221 3.98 -18.26 6.87
N VAL A 222 4.38 -19.53 6.90
CA VAL A 222 5.21 -20.15 5.85
C VAL A 222 4.48 -20.16 4.51
N PHE A 223 3.21 -20.60 4.50
CA PHE A 223 2.42 -20.63 3.27
C PHE A 223 2.12 -19.20 2.77
N GLY A 224 1.79 -18.28 3.69
CA GLY A 224 1.64 -16.86 3.36
C GLY A 224 2.89 -16.27 2.68
N ASP A 225 4.08 -16.59 3.18
CA ASP A 225 5.35 -16.15 2.60
C ASP A 225 5.58 -16.73 1.20
N GLN A 226 5.28 -18.02 0.99
CA GLN A 226 5.36 -18.64 -0.35
C GLN A 226 4.46 -17.94 -1.38
N ILE A 227 3.27 -17.50 -0.99
CA ILE A 227 2.40 -16.72 -1.88
C ILE A 227 3.03 -15.36 -2.23
N LEU A 228 3.71 -14.72 -1.29
CA LEU A 228 4.42 -13.46 -1.52
C LEU A 228 5.67 -13.63 -2.40
N GLU A 229 6.28 -14.81 -2.45
CA GLU A 229 7.37 -15.12 -3.38
C GLU A 229 6.88 -15.28 -4.84
N ILE A 230 5.59 -15.59 -5.04
CA ILE A 230 5.02 -15.91 -6.35
C ILE A 230 4.27 -14.70 -6.94
N ILE A 231 3.24 -14.23 -6.23
CA ILE A 231 2.24 -13.33 -6.82
C ILE A 231 2.79 -11.92 -7.02
N PRO A 232 3.35 -11.23 -6.01
CA PRO A 232 3.99 -9.92 -6.20
C PRO A 232 5.05 -9.92 -7.30
N VAL A 233 5.84 -10.99 -7.41
CA VAL A 233 6.90 -11.11 -8.43
C VAL A 233 6.33 -11.14 -9.84
N ARG A 234 5.18 -11.80 -10.04
CA ARG A 234 4.48 -11.83 -11.33
C ARG A 234 3.79 -10.49 -11.63
N ILE A 235 3.20 -9.85 -10.63
CA ILE A 235 2.60 -8.51 -10.77
C ILE A 235 3.66 -7.49 -11.18
N ALA A 236 4.86 -7.54 -10.58
CA ALA A 236 5.96 -6.64 -10.94
C ALA A 236 6.36 -6.75 -12.43
N LYS A 237 6.24 -7.96 -13.01
CA LYS A 237 6.48 -8.25 -14.43
C LYS A 237 5.33 -7.82 -15.35
N GLY A 238 4.26 -7.26 -14.80
CA GLY A 238 3.11 -6.74 -15.54
C GLY A 238 2.01 -7.76 -15.79
N GLU A 239 2.03 -8.92 -15.12
CA GLU A 239 0.92 -9.87 -15.19
C GLU A 239 -0.28 -9.38 -14.35
N ASP A 240 -1.50 -9.59 -14.85
CA ASP A 240 -2.74 -9.25 -14.15
C ASP A 240 -2.98 -10.20 -12.97
N ILE A 241 -3.37 -9.65 -11.81
CA ILE A 241 -3.56 -10.43 -10.57
C ILE A 241 -4.66 -11.49 -10.68
N VAL A 242 -5.73 -11.23 -11.44
CA VAL A 242 -6.82 -12.19 -11.62
C VAL A 242 -6.34 -13.36 -12.48
N GLU A 243 -5.58 -13.10 -13.53
CA GLU A 243 -4.97 -14.15 -14.36
C GLU A 243 -3.87 -14.92 -13.61
N ILE A 244 -3.08 -14.25 -12.77
CA ILE A 244 -2.14 -14.92 -11.85
C ILE A 244 -2.91 -15.89 -10.97
N TYR A 245 -3.96 -15.42 -10.27
CA TYR A 245 -4.77 -16.24 -9.38
C TYR A 245 -5.37 -17.47 -10.09
N LYS A 246 -5.99 -17.27 -11.26
CA LYS A 246 -6.59 -18.38 -12.05
C LYS A 246 -5.58 -19.41 -12.52
N SER A 247 -4.30 -19.03 -12.65
CA SER A 247 -3.22 -19.93 -13.06
C SER A 247 -2.62 -20.75 -11.91
N LEU A 248 -2.97 -20.45 -10.66
CA LEU A 248 -2.48 -21.18 -9.49
C LEU A 248 -3.11 -22.57 -9.42
N ASN A 249 -2.31 -23.57 -9.04
CA ASN A 249 -2.80 -24.93 -8.82
C ASN A 249 -3.26 -25.15 -7.36
N GLU A 250 -3.82 -26.32 -7.07
CA GLU A 250 -4.37 -26.66 -5.75
C GLU A 250 -3.36 -26.48 -4.60
N THR A 251 -2.09 -26.85 -4.79
CA THR A 251 -1.05 -26.73 -3.76
C THR A 251 -0.57 -25.29 -3.57
N GLN A 252 -0.95 -24.37 -4.47
CA GLN A 252 -0.64 -22.95 -4.38
C GLN A 252 -1.82 -22.12 -3.87
N ILE A 253 -3.03 -22.68 -3.84
CA ILE A 253 -4.21 -21.99 -3.31
C ILE A 253 -4.63 -22.52 -1.94
N ARG A 254 -4.18 -23.71 -1.51
CA ARG A 254 -4.58 -24.29 -0.22
C ARG A 254 -3.39 -24.55 0.69
N ASP A 255 -3.44 -23.99 1.89
CA ASP A 255 -2.46 -24.28 2.93
C ASP A 255 -2.58 -25.76 3.35
N PRO A 256 -1.52 -26.57 3.21
CA PRO A 256 -1.59 -28.01 3.47
C PRO A 256 -1.72 -28.36 4.96
N TYR A 257 -1.44 -27.43 5.87
CA TYR A 257 -1.48 -27.67 7.32
C TYR A 257 -2.83 -27.33 7.93
N THR A 258 -3.49 -26.30 7.42
CA THR A 258 -4.73 -25.75 8.01
C THR A 258 -5.93 -25.89 7.09
N GLY A 259 -5.71 -26.11 5.79
CA GLY A 259 -6.75 -26.12 4.77
C GLY A 259 -7.23 -24.72 4.36
N ALA A 260 -6.63 -23.65 4.89
CA ALA A 260 -6.95 -22.28 4.52
C ALA A 260 -6.77 -22.06 3.01
N GLU A 261 -7.67 -21.28 2.42
CA GLU A 261 -7.80 -21.16 0.97
C GLU A 261 -7.55 -19.73 0.53
N LEU A 262 -6.65 -19.55 -0.43
CA LEU A 262 -6.40 -18.28 -1.09
C LEU A 262 -7.60 -17.96 -1.99
N GLU A 263 -8.19 -16.80 -1.78
CA GLU A 263 -9.32 -16.29 -2.54
C GLU A 263 -9.04 -14.87 -3.03
N ILE A 264 -9.77 -14.44 -4.07
CA ILE A 264 -9.71 -13.09 -4.62
C ILE A 264 -11.11 -12.48 -4.72
N ARG A 265 -11.21 -11.18 -4.45
CA ARG A 265 -12.35 -10.32 -4.82
C ARG A 265 -11.82 -9.21 -5.71
N TYR A 266 -12.54 -8.90 -6.78
CA TYR A 266 -12.10 -7.89 -7.75
C TYR A 266 -13.27 -7.18 -8.40
N ARG A 267 -13.05 -5.93 -8.84
CA ARG A 267 -14.02 -5.17 -9.62
C ARG A 267 -14.16 -5.78 -11.02
N LYS A 268 -15.41 -5.95 -11.46
CA LYS A 268 -15.74 -6.41 -12.82
C LYS A 268 -15.68 -5.27 -13.83
#